data_AF-A0AA39P843-F1
#
_entry.id   AF-A0AA39P843-F1
#
_cell.length_a   1.000
_cell.length_b   1.000
_cell.length_c   1.000
_cell.angle_alpha   90.00
_cell.angle_beta   90.00
_cell.angle_gamma   90.00
#
_symmetry.space_group_name_H-M   'P 1'
#
loop_
_entity.id
_entity.type
_entity.pdbx_description
1 polymer ?
#
loop_
_entity_poly.entity_id
_entity_poly.type
_entity_poly.pdbx_seq_one_letter_code
_entity_poly.pdbx_strand_id
1 'polypeptide(L)'
;ILCEANTILWATTIHDMSMNMVATMAPSHGHPPGPIPDLAFVEAAVVLNMKPELVRPSSFQGFTALVERKLPKQFKKYIGNTSPEPIPGLDAEAHAKAVFLCFLQHVQFHFSLGKVFVSDYQG
;
A
#
# COMPACT_ATOMS: atom_id res chain seq x y z
N ILE A 1 3.48 -11.63 -12.06
CA ILE A 1 4.21 -10.34 -12.02
C ILE A 1 3.35 -9.18 -12.52
N LEU A 2 2.87 -9.17 -13.77
CA LEU A 2 2.08 -8.02 -14.26
C LEU A 2 0.77 -7.79 -13.50
N CYS A 3 0.07 -8.86 -13.08
CA CYS A 3 -1.11 -8.70 -12.22
C CYS A 3 -0.75 -8.04 -10.89
N GLU A 4 0.31 -8.51 -10.21
CA GLU A 4 0.80 -7.90 -8.95
C GLU A 4 1.24 -6.45 -9.15
N ALA A 5 1.96 -6.14 -10.24
CA ALA A 5 2.36 -4.79 -10.57
C ALA A 5 1.14 -3.87 -10.78
N ASN A 6 0.09 -4.36 -11.44
CA ASN A 6 -1.16 -3.63 -11.58
C ASN A 6 -1.87 -3.47 -10.22
N THR A 7 -1.86 -4.50 -9.36
CA THR A 7 -2.43 -4.42 -8.02
C THR A 7 -1.76 -3.31 -7.21
N ILE A 8 -0.42 -3.25 -7.19
CA ILE A 8 0.31 -2.17 -6.50
C ILE A 8 -0.04 -0.82 -7.12
N LEU A 9 -0.05 -0.69 -8.45
CA LEU A 9 -0.40 0.56 -9.13
C LEU A 9 -1.79 1.07 -8.69
N TRP A 10 -2.80 0.21 -8.70
CA TRP A 10 -4.15 0.56 -8.27
C TRP A 10 -4.22 0.85 -6.77
N ALA A 11 -3.56 0.05 -5.93
CA ALA A 11 -3.52 0.27 -4.49
C ALA A 11 -2.89 1.62 -4.13
N THR A 12 -1.75 1.95 -4.73
CA THR A 12 -1.09 3.26 -4.58
C THR A 12 -2.02 4.39 -5.00
N THR A 13 -2.63 4.28 -6.18
CA THR A 13 -3.51 5.33 -6.71
C THR A 13 -4.72 5.58 -5.80
N ILE A 14 -5.41 4.51 -5.38
CA ILE A 14 -6.58 4.59 -4.52
C ILE A 14 -6.20 5.15 -3.14
N HIS A 15 -5.06 4.72 -2.59
CA HIS A 15 -4.53 5.22 -1.34
C HIS A 15 -4.23 6.72 -1.40
N ASP A 16 -3.46 7.15 -2.40
CA ASP A 16 -3.04 8.55 -2.55
C ASP A 16 -4.23 9.48 -2.79
N MET A 17 -5.17 9.08 -3.63
CA MET A 17 -6.42 9.83 -3.85
C MET A 17 -7.21 9.99 -2.55
N SER A 18 -7.27 8.94 -1.73
CA SER A 18 -8.01 8.96 -0.46
C SER A 18 -7.30 9.78 0.60
N MET A 19 -5.97 9.68 0.69
CA MET A 19 -5.15 10.52 1.56
C MET A 19 -5.31 12.00 1.22
N ASN A 20 -5.26 12.36 -0.06
CA ASN A 20 -5.44 13.72 -0.52
C ASN A 20 -6.86 14.24 -0.24
N MET A 21 -7.89 13.40 -0.44
CA MET A 21 -9.26 13.74 -0.08
C MET A 21 -9.38 14.04 1.42
N VAL A 22 -8.85 13.16 2.29
CA VAL A 22 -8.88 13.36 3.74
C VAL A 22 -8.15 14.64 4.14
N ALA A 23 -6.95 14.88 3.61
CA ALA A 23 -6.18 16.09 3.88
C ALA A 23 -6.90 17.37 3.43
N THR A 24 -7.62 17.31 2.30
CA THR A 24 -8.39 18.45 1.78
C THR A 24 -9.66 18.72 2.60
N MET A 25 -10.32 17.67 3.10
CA MET A 25 -11.60 17.77 3.80
C MET A 25 -11.46 18.01 5.30
N ALA A 26 -10.36 17.56 5.92
CA ALA A 26 -10.16 17.69 7.37
C ALA A 26 -10.29 19.14 7.88
N PRO A 27 -9.73 20.17 7.21
CA PRO A 27 -9.85 21.56 7.67
C PRO A 27 -11.29 22.09 7.73
N SER A 28 -12.20 21.57 6.90
CA SER A 28 -13.60 22.01 6.87
C SER A 28 -14.49 21.31 7.92
N HIS A 29 -13.98 20.28 8.59
CA HIS A 29 -14.73 19.46 9.54
C HIS A 29 -14.26 19.67 11.00
N GLY A 30 -13.47 20.71 11.25
CA GLY A 30 -12.97 21.06 12.59
C GLY A 30 -11.70 20.30 12.96
N HIS A 31 -11.58 19.90 14.22
CA HIS A 31 -10.38 19.19 14.70
C HIS A 31 -10.52 17.69 14.40
N PRO A 32 -9.57 17.07 13.67
CA PRO A 32 -9.63 15.64 13.41
C PRO A 32 -9.43 14.86 14.72
N PRO A 33 -10.00 13.64 14.83
CA PRO A 33 -9.88 12.80 16.04
C PRO A 33 -8.44 12.35 16.33
N GLY A 34 -7.52 12.54 15.38
CA GLY A 34 -6.09 12.31 15.52
C GLY A 34 -5.30 12.93 14.37
N PRO A 35 -3.96 12.93 14.43
CA PRO A 35 -3.14 13.39 13.32
C PRO A 35 -3.38 12.51 12.09
N ILE A 36 -3.39 13.14 10.91
CA ILE A 36 -3.36 12.41 9.63
C ILE A 36 -1.92 11.90 9.46
N PRO A 37 -1.68 10.58 9.46
CA PRO A 37 -0.34 10.04 9.32
C PRO A 37 0.14 10.19 7.88
N ASP A 38 1.42 10.50 7.71
CA ASP A 38 2.06 10.51 6.40
C ASP A 38 2.41 9.07 5.99
N LEU A 39 1.56 8.45 5.18
CA LEU A 39 1.66 7.05 4.74
C LEU A 39 1.55 6.99 3.22
N ALA A 40 2.41 6.19 2.60
CA ALA A 40 2.40 5.92 1.16
C ALA A 40 2.86 4.48 0.88
N PHE A 41 2.47 3.94 -0.27
CA PHE A 41 3.05 2.70 -0.79
C PHE A 41 4.48 2.94 -1.28
N VAL A 42 5.34 1.94 -1.12
CA VAL A 42 6.71 1.97 -1.67
C VAL A 42 6.69 1.93 -3.19
N GLU A 43 7.70 2.53 -3.82
CA GLU A 43 7.87 2.40 -5.26
C GLU A 43 8.22 0.96 -5.63
N ALA A 44 7.55 0.47 -6.68
CA ALA A 44 7.76 -0.85 -7.24
C ALA A 44 8.09 -0.75 -8.73
N ALA A 45 8.90 -1.68 -9.24
CA ALA A 45 9.27 -1.76 -10.65
C ALA A 45 9.28 -3.21 -11.15
N VAL A 46 8.86 -3.41 -12.40
CA VAL A 46 9.02 -4.69 -13.09
C VAL A 46 10.40 -4.71 -13.73
N VAL A 47 11.23 -5.68 -13.32
CA VAL A 47 12.58 -5.89 -13.86
C VAL A 47 12.60 -7.13 -14.73
N LEU A 48 13.20 -7.00 -15.90
CA LEU A 48 13.44 -8.07 -16.85
C LEU A 48 14.93 -8.35 -16.90
N ASN A 49 15.34 -9.55 -16.48
CA ASN A 49 16.71 -10.02 -16.71
C ASN A 49 16.76 -10.69 -18.08
N MET A 50 17.20 -9.93 -19.08
CA MET A 50 17.33 -10.39 -20.46
C MET A 50 18.71 -10.97 -20.73
N LYS A 51 18.79 -11.88 -21.70
CA LYS A 51 20.06 -12.53 -22.05
C LYS A 51 21.08 -11.46 -22.47
N PRO A 52 22.28 -11.41 -21.88
CA PRO A 52 23.36 -10.61 -22.41
C PRO A 52 23.75 -11.13 -23.80
N GLU A 53 24.09 -10.24 -24.74
CA GLU A 53 24.41 -10.61 -26.13
C GLU A 53 25.49 -11.71 -26.23
N LEU A 54 26.46 -11.67 -25.33
CA LEU A 54 27.65 -12.54 -25.32
C LEU A 54 27.43 -13.91 -24.65
N VAL A 55 26.26 -14.19 -24.07
CA VAL A 55 26.01 -15.45 -23.33
C VAL A 55 25.32 -16.47 -24.25
N ARG A 56 25.76 -17.73 -24.21
CA ARG A 56 25.10 -18.81 -24.98
C ARG A 56 23.67 -19.04 -24.46
N PRO A 57 22.66 -19.26 -25.33
CA PRO A 57 21.26 -19.42 -24.91
C PRO A 57 21.03 -20.51 -23.86
N SER A 58 21.77 -21.62 -23.94
CA SER A 58 21.66 -22.74 -23.00
C SER A 58 22.23 -22.47 -21.60
N SER A 59 22.90 -21.33 -21.39
CA SER A 59 23.59 -20.97 -20.15
C SER A 59 22.89 -19.85 -19.38
N PHE A 60 21.80 -19.29 -19.92
CA PHE A 60 21.11 -18.15 -19.32
C PHE A 60 19.65 -18.46 -19.04
N GLN A 61 19.26 -18.35 -17.77
CA GLN A 61 17.87 -18.37 -17.35
C GLN A 61 17.44 -16.93 -17.07
N GLY A 62 16.69 -16.35 -18.02
CA GLY A 62 16.07 -15.04 -17.80
C GLY A 62 15.00 -15.12 -16.72
N PHE A 63 14.66 -13.97 -16.14
CA PHE A 63 13.54 -13.88 -15.21
C PHE A 63 12.85 -12.52 -15.31
N THR A 64 11.59 -12.51 -14.90
CA THR A 64 10.83 -11.29 -14.66
C THR A 64 10.53 -11.22 -13.17
N ALA A 65 10.89 -10.11 -12.53
CA ALA A 65 10.65 -9.89 -11.11
C ALA A 65 9.94 -8.56 -10.87
N LEU A 66 9.23 -8.48 -9.75
CA LEU A 66 8.79 -7.23 -9.16
C LEU A 66 9.79 -6.88 -8.07
N VAL A 67 10.35 -5.67 -8.11
CA VAL A 67 11.27 -5.17 -7.09
C VAL A 67 10.67 -3.95 -6.42
N GLU A 68 10.90 -3.81 -5.13
CA GLU A 68 10.33 -2.75 -4.29
C GLU A 68 11.43 -2.04 -3.51
N ARG A 69 11.20 -0.79 -3.10
CA ARG A 69 12.11 -0.09 -2.20
C ARG A 69 12.20 -0.85 -0.86
N LYS A 70 13.42 -1.23 -0.49
CA LYS A 70 13.70 -1.84 0.82
C LYS A 70 13.46 -0.85 1.96
N LEU A 71 12.63 -1.25 2.92
CA LEU A 71 12.38 -0.48 4.13
C LEU A 71 13.52 -0.69 5.17
N PRO A 72 13.94 0.36 5.89
CA PRO A 72 15.05 0.27 6.84
C PRO A 72 14.64 -0.27 8.22
N LYS A 73 13.34 -0.33 8.50
CA LYS A 73 12.78 -0.68 9.82
C LYS A 73 12.13 -2.07 9.80
N GLN A 74 11.72 -2.52 10.98
CA GLN A 74 10.95 -3.75 11.12
C GLN A 74 9.59 -3.60 10.44
N PHE A 75 9.29 -4.54 9.55
CA PHE A 75 8.03 -4.65 8.85
C PHE A 75 6.91 -5.05 9.80
N LYS A 76 5.79 -4.32 9.76
CA LYS A 76 4.61 -4.61 10.58
C LYS A 76 3.38 -4.70 9.71
N LYS A 77 2.44 -5.55 10.13
CA LYS A 77 1.11 -5.66 9.53
C LYS A 77 0.12 -4.88 10.37
N TYR A 78 -0.57 -3.91 9.76
CA TYR A 78 -1.51 -3.02 10.46
C TYR A 78 -2.94 -3.56 10.39
N ILE A 79 -3.35 -4.08 9.22
CA ILE A 79 -4.69 -4.60 8.94
C ILE A 79 -4.55 -5.92 8.15
N GLY A 80 -5.38 -6.91 8.46
CA GLY A 80 -5.42 -8.18 7.74
C GLY A 80 -6.39 -8.19 6.55
N ASN A 81 -6.36 -9.26 5.77
CA ASN A 81 -7.32 -9.47 4.68
C ASN A 81 -8.70 -9.99 5.13
N THR A 82 -8.80 -10.48 6.36
CA THR A 82 -10.00 -11.17 6.86
C THR A 82 -10.93 -10.28 7.68
N SER A 83 -10.42 -9.14 8.18
CA SER A 83 -11.16 -8.21 9.02
C SER A 83 -10.71 -6.77 8.75
N PRO A 84 -11.63 -5.79 8.69
CA PRO A 84 -11.31 -4.38 8.56
C PRO A 84 -10.91 -3.75 9.91
N GLU A 85 -10.25 -4.51 10.77
CA GLU A 85 -9.86 -4.12 12.12
C GLU A 85 -8.33 -4.11 12.27
N PRO A 86 -7.79 -3.27 13.18
CA PRO A 86 -6.38 -3.31 13.52
C PRO A 86 -5.93 -4.71 13.99
N ILE A 87 -4.72 -5.11 13.59
CA ILE A 87 -4.11 -6.33 14.10
C ILE A 87 -3.95 -6.24 15.63
N PRO A 88 -4.31 -7.29 16.40
CA PRO A 88 -4.11 -7.31 17.84
C PRO A 88 -2.63 -7.19 18.23
N GLY A 89 -2.33 -6.50 19.33
CA GLY A 89 -0.98 -6.41 19.89
C GLY A 89 -0.07 -5.34 19.27
N LEU A 90 -0.61 -4.44 18.44
CA LEU A 90 0.13 -3.27 17.97
C LEU A 90 0.46 -2.33 19.14
N ASP A 91 1.66 -1.74 19.11
CA ASP A 91 2.01 -0.63 20.00
C ASP A 91 1.12 0.60 19.73
N ALA A 92 1.12 1.58 20.62
CA ALA A 92 0.21 2.73 20.54
C ALA A 92 0.34 3.52 19.22
N GLU A 93 1.56 3.68 18.70
CA GLU A 93 1.81 4.40 17.44
C GLU A 93 1.28 3.60 16.24
N ALA A 94 1.59 2.30 16.18
CA ALA A 94 1.14 1.43 15.11
C ALA A 94 -0.38 1.21 15.15
N HIS A 95 -0.97 1.15 16.34
CA HIS A 95 -2.41 1.06 16.52
C HIS A 95 -3.12 2.33 16.02
N ALA A 96 -2.60 3.52 16.33
CA ALA A 96 -3.15 4.77 15.82
C ALA A 96 -3.13 4.82 14.28
N LYS A 97 -2.03 4.37 13.65
CA LYS A 97 -1.94 4.22 12.18
C LYS A 97 -2.97 3.22 11.67
N ALA A 98 -3.11 2.06 12.31
CA ALA A 98 -4.07 1.04 11.90
C ALA A 98 -5.52 1.56 11.98
N VAL A 99 -5.89 2.27 13.04
CA VAL A 99 -7.22 2.91 13.16
C VAL A 99 -7.46 3.90 12.02
N PHE A 100 -6.46 4.75 11.72
CA PHE A 100 -6.56 5.67 10.59
C PHE A 100 -6.72 4.93 9.26
N LEU A 101 -5.97 3.84 9.05
CA LEU A 101 -6.07 3.02 7.84
C LEU A 101 -7.44 2.34 7.72
N CYS A 102 -8.06 1.88 8.81
CA CYS A 102 -9.44 1.38 8.81
C CYS A 102 -10.43 2.48 8.38
N PHE A 103 -10.25 3.71 8.87
CA PHE A 103 -11.01 4.86 8.40
C PHE A 103 -10.78 5.13 6.90
N LEU A 104 -9.53 5.04 6.43
CA LEU A 104 -9.18 5.25 5.03
C LEU A 104 -9.84 4.21 4.11
N GLN A 105 -9.93 2.94 4.54
CA GLN A 105 -10.69 1.90 3.83
C GLN A 105 -12.16 2.28 3.66
N HIS A 106 -12.77 2.86 4.69
CA HIS A 106 -14.15 3.33 4.62
C HIS A 106 -14.31 4.50 3.64
N VAL A 107 -13.38 5.46 3.66
CA VAL A 107 -13.34 6.57 2.68
C VAL A 107 -13.24 6.02 1.25
N GLN A 108 -12.32 5.08 1.00
CA GLN A 108 -12.13 4.44 -0.30
C GLN A 108 -13.40 3.73 -0.78
N PHE A 109 -14.02 2.95 0.09
CA PHE A 109 -15.23 2.21 -0.23
C PHE A 109 -16.40 3.16 -0.53
N HIS A 110 -16.54 4.24 0.24
CA HIS A 110 -17.57 5.24 0.00
C HIS A 110 -17.36 6.00 -1.31
N PHE A 111 -16.14 6.51 -1.53
CA PHE A 111 -15.79 7.27 -2.74
C PHE A 111 -15.90 6.43 -4.01
N SER A 112 -15.59 5.14 -3.92
CA SER A 112 -15.72 4.19 -5.04
C SER A 112 -17.14 3.67 -5.25
N LEU A 113 -18.16 4.19 -4.54
CA LEU A 113 -19.54 3.71 -4.61
C LEU A 113 -19.67 2.21 -4.28
N GLY A 114 -18.91 1.77 -3.29
CA GLY A 114 -18.91 0.40 -2.78
C GLY A 114 -18.21 -0.61 -3.70
N LYS A 115 -17.26 -0.17 -4.52
CA LYS A 115 -16.60 -1.03 -5.51
C LYS A 115 -15.24 -1.54 -5.07
N VAL A 116 -14.45 -0.70 -4.40
CA VAL A 116 -13.06 -1.05 -4.07
C VAL A 116 -12.60 -0.34 -2.80
N PHE A 117 -11.74 -1.02 -2.06
CA PHE A 117 -10.90 -0.48 -1.01
C PHE A 117 -9.60 -1.30 -0.97
N VAL A 118 -8.57 -0.76 -0.33
CA VAL A 118 -7.28 -1.41 -0.16
C VAL A 118 -7.27 -2.13 1.18
N SER A 119 -6.96 -3.42 1.20
CA SER A 119 -6.73 -4.20 2.42
C SER A 119 -5.24 -4.52 2.62
N ASP A 120 -4.93 -5.33 3.63
CA ASP A 120 -3.58 -5.83 3.89
C ASP A 120 -2.51 -4.75 4.10
N TYR A 121 -2.87 -3.63 4.69
CA TYR A 121 -1.90 -2.57 4.98
C TYR A 121 -0.76 -3.09 5.87
N GLN A 122 0.47 -2.98 5.34
CA GLN A 122 1.69 -3.48 5.96
C GLN A 122 2.91 -2.72 5.44
N GLY A 123 3.95 -2.63 6.26
CA GLY A 123 5.18 -1.86 5.99
C GLY A 123 6.06 -1.70 7.22
#